data_AF-A0A9P6FSI2-F1
#
_entry.id   AF-A0A9P6FSI2-F1
#
_cell.length_a   1.000
_cell.length_b   1.000
_cell.length_c   1.000
_cell.angle_alpha   90.00
_cell.angle_beta   90.00
_cell.angle_gamma   90.00
#
_symmetry.space_group_name_H-M   'P 1'
#
loop_
_entity.id
_entity.type
_entity.pdbx_description
1 polymer ?
#
loop_
_entity_poly.entity_id
_entity_poly.type
_entity_poly.pdbx_seq_one_letter_code
_entity_poly.pdbx_strand_id
1 'polypeptide(L)'
;MNIPRKAGLQRGLDWRLTLNKNRQGVAYFTGLKTIHSATPTGYFEFRSMRNDSKQAILREWEVWMDCFRKSEFQGLRDLGGKSFTAESDASAYLTNNILMSRKVDLLEINKEQLARNGHEMTELLDKVALPTMTSPPQALA
;
A
#
# COMPACT_ATOMS: atom_id res chain seq x y z
N MET A 1 -49.86 -17.56 31.35
CA MET A 1 -49.81 -17.63 29.87
C MET A 1 -49.90 -16.19 29.37
N ASN A 2 -49.07 -15.65 28.50
CA ASN A 2 -48.28 -16.22 27.42
C ASN A 2 -47.07 -15.31 27.20
N ILE A 3 -45.85 -15.85 27.31
CA ILE A 3 -44.64 -15.17 26.85
C ILE A 3 -44.67 -15.28 25.31
N PRO A 4 -44.61 -14.19 24.53
CA PRO A 4 -44.35 -14.33 23.11
C PRO A 4 -42.93 -14.86 22.95
N ARG A 5 -42.86 -16.15 22.62
CA ARG A 5 -41.66 -16.87 22.20
C ARG A 5 -40.98 -16.11 21.07
N LYS A 6 -39.68 -15.83 21.27
CA LYS A 6 -38.61 -15.81 20.26
C LYS A 6 -39.14 -15.66 18.81
N ALA A 7 -39.38 -14.42 18.38
CA ALA A 7 -39.28 -14.11 16.96
C ALA A 7 -37.84 -14.43 16.57
N GLY A 8 -37.69 -15.55 15.87
CA GLY A 8 -36.41 -16.20 15.63
C GLY A 8 -35.41 -15.22 15.08
N LEU A 9 -34.24 -15.15 15.73
CA LEU A 9 -33.00 -14.98 15.00
C LEU A 9 -33.05 -15.96 13.82
N GLN A 10 -33.45 -15.51 12.64
CA GLN A 10 -32.74 -15.95 11.44
C GLN A 10 -31.30 -15.49 11.70
N ARG A 11 -30.52 -16.38 12.32
CA ARG A 11 -29.09 -16.18 12.51
C ARG A 11 -28.55 -15.90 11.13
N GLY A 12 -28.18 -14.64 10.94
CA GLY A 12 -27.78 -14.08 9.67
C GLY A 12 -26.74 -14.99 9.03
N LEU A 13 -27.04 -15.42 7.81
CA LEU A 13 -25.98 -15.87 6.94
C LEU A 13 -24.93 -14.76 6.91
N ASP A 14 -23.70 -15.10 7.28
CA ASP A 14 -22.58 -14.21 7.07
C ASP A 14 -22.41 -14.06 5.56
N TRP A 15 -22.66 -12.85 5.04
CA TRP A 15 -22.54 -12.53 3.62
C TRP A 15 -21.15 -12.90 3.05
N ARG A 16 -20.14 -13.04 3.90
CA ARG A 16 -18.81 -13.52 3.49
C ARG A 16 -18.85 -14.92 2.88
N LEU A 17 -19.76 -15.78 3.35
CA LEU A 17 -19.90 -17.14 2.85
C LEU A 17 -20.53 -17.20 1.46
N THR A 18 -21.25 -16.15 1.04
CA THR A 18 -21.91 -16.09 -0.27
C THR A 18 -21.02 -15.51 -1.35
N LEU A 19 -19.83 -15.01 -1.01
CA LEU A 19 -18.88 -14.52 -2.01
C LEU A 19 -18.11 -15.69 -2.66
N ASN A 20 -17.92 -15.59 -3.97
CA ASN A 20 -17.09 -16.55 -4.71
C ASN A 20 -15.62 -16.41 -4.28
N LYS A 21 -15.12 -17.39 -3.51
CA LYS A 21 -13.75 -17.44 -2.99
C LYS A 21 -12.66 -17.50 -4.08
N ASN A 22 -13.02 -17.90 -5.30
CA ASN A 22 -12.09 -17.96 -6.43
C ASN A 22 -12.00 -16.63 -7.19
N ARG A 23 -12.91 -15.68 -6.92
CA ARG A 23 -12.89 -14.37 -7.58
C ARG A 23 -11.80 -13.51 -6.97
N GLN A 24 -10.99 -12.88 -7.82
CA GLN A 24 -9.93 -11.98 -7.37
C GLN A 24 -10.50 -10.85 -6.50
N GLY A 25 -9.71 -10.42 -5.51
CA GLY A 25 -10.11 -9.38 -4.57
C GLY A 25 -11.16 -9.78 -3.52
N VAL A 26 -11.69 -11.01 -3.52
CA VAL A 26 -12.64 -11.46 -2.49
C VAL A 26 -12.09 -11.34 -1.07
N ALA A 27 -10.80 -11.66 -0.90
CA ALA A 27 -10.10 -11.63 0.37
C ALA A 27 -10.08 -10.24 1.00
N TYR A 28 -10.00 -9.18 0.19
CA TYR A 28 -10.12 -7.80 0.65
C TYR A 28 -11.43 -7.59 1.38
N PHE A 29 -12.56 -7.87 0.73
CA PHE A 29 -13.89 -7.65 1.32
C PHE A 29 -14.10 -8.50 2.56
N THR A 30 -13.77 -9.79 2.50
CA THR A 30 -13.98 -10.70 3.64
C THR A 30 -13.10 -10.37 4.85
N GLY A 31 -11.93 -9.78 4.63
CA GLY A 31 -10.99 -9.35 5.68
C GLY A 31 -11.40 -8.07 6.40
N LEU A 32 -12.38 -7.32 5.89
CA LEU A 32 -12.85 -6.10 6.56
C LEU A 32 -13.64 -6.43 7.84
N LYS A 33 -13.39 -5.64 8.89
CA LYS A 33 -14.20 -5.68 10.12
C LYS A 33 -15.68 -5.42 9.82
N THR A 34 -15.94 -4.46 8.93
CA THR A 34 -17.27 -4.12 8.42
C THR A 34 -17.20 -3.91 6.91
N ILE A 35 -18.20 -4.38 6.18
CA ILE A 35 -18.23 -4.23 4.72
C ILE A 35 -18.34 -2.76 4.29
N HIS A 36 -18.92 -1.90 5.14
CA HIS A 36 -19.11 -0.49 4.84
C HIS A 36 -17.81 0.33 4.80
N SER A 37 -16.71 -0.21 5.33
CA SER A 37 -15.38 0.42 5.25
C SER A 37 -14.64 0.11 3.95
N ALA A 38 -15.24 -0.67 3.05
CA ALA A 38 -14.66 -0.91 1.73
C ALA A 38 -14.57 0.41 0.95
N THR A 39 -13.42 0.65 0.33
CA THR A 39 -13.15 1.82 -0.51
C THR A 39 -12.38 1.39 -1.76
N PRO A 40 -12.51 2.13 -2.89
CA PRO A 40 -11.72 1.85 -4.09
C PRO A 40 -10.22 1.89 -3.78
N THR A 41 -9.74 2.93 -3.10
CA THR A 41 -8.33 3.07 -2.73
C THR A 41 -7.80 1.88 -1.93
N GLY A 42 -8.50 1.45 -0.89
CA GLY A 42 -8.07 0.29 -0.09
C GLY A 42 -8.07 -1.01 -0.90
N TYR A 43 -9.00 -1.14 -1.84
CA TYR A 43 -9.01 -2.28 -2.77
C TYR A 43 -7.84 -2.23 -3.77
N PHE A 44 -7.52 -1.04 -4.30
CA PHE A 44 -6.39 -0.85 -5.20
C PHE A 44 -5.05 -1.12 -4.52
N GLU A 45 -4.92 -0.70 -3.25
CA GLU A 45 -3.78 -1.01 -2.39
C GLU A 45 -3.66 -2.53 -2.18
N PHE A 46 -4.75 -3.20 -1.78
CA PHE A 46 -4.78 -4.66 -1.63
C PHE A 46 -4.38 -5.38 -2.92
N ARG A 47 -4.81 -4.88 -4.08
CA ARG A 47 -4.46 -5.43 -5.39
C ARG A 47 -3.09 -5.04 -5.90
N SER A 48 -2.38 -4.18 -5.16
CA SER A 48 -1.10 -3.61 -5.58
C SER A 48 -1.19 -3.03 -7.00
N MET A 49 -2.21 -2.21 -7.23
CA MET A 49 -2.54 -1.68 -8.56
C MET A 49 -1.33 -1.01 -9.21
N ARG A 50 -1.07 -1.40 -10.45
CA ARG A 50 -0.02 -0.83 -11.31
C ARG A 50 -0.67 -0.04 -12.46
N ASN A 51 0.12 0.83 -13.09
CA ASN A 51 -0.40 1.69 -14.15
C ASN A 51 -0.93 0.91 -15.37
N ASP A 52 -0.20 -0.13 -15.78
CA ASP A 52 -0.57 -1.06 -16.86
C ASP A 52 -1.85 -1.86 -16.59
N SER A 53 -2.18 -2.07 -15.31
CA SER A 53 -3.36 -2.82 -14.86
C SER A 53 -4.52 -1.95 -14.38
N LYS A 54 -4.38 -0.61 -14.38
CA LYS A 54 -5.38 0.35 -13.89
C LYS A 54 -6.79 0.02 -14.40
N GLN A 55 -6.95 -0.06 -15.71
CA GLN A 55 -8.25 -0.30 -16.36
C GLN A 55 -8.82 -1.70 -16.09
N ALA A 56 -7.98 -2.70 -15.83
CA ALA A 56 -8.44 -4.04 -15.46
C ALA A 56 -8.97 -4.07 -14.03
N ILE A 57 -8.26 -3.45 -13.10
CA ILE A 57 -8.62 -3.40 -11.67
C ILE A 57 -9.84 -2.52 -11.43
N LEU A 58 -9.97 -1.39 -12.13
CA LEU A 58 -11.17 -0.55 -12.10
C LEU A 58 -12.41 -1.32 -12.53
N ARG A 59 -12.34 -2.00 -13.68
CA ARG A 59 -13.44 -2.84 -14.15
C ARG A 59 -13.76 -3.95 -13.15
N GLU A 60 -12.76 -4.57 -12.53
CA GLU A 60 -13.02 -5.60 -11.52
C GLU A 60 -13.76 -5.03 -10.30
N TRP A 61 -13.38 -3.84 -9.83
CA TRP A 61 -14.08 -3.12 -8.77
C TRP A 61 -15.54 -2.81 -9.14
N GLU A 62 -15.78 -2.29 -10.34
CA GLU A 62 -17.14 -2.01 -10.84
C GLU A 62 -18.00 -3.27 -10.87
N VAL A 63 -17.45 -4.39 -11.37
CA VAL A 63 -18.17 -5.68 -11.38
C VAL A 63 -18.46 -6.14 -9.95
N TRP A 64 -17.61 -5.84 -8.96
CA TRP A 64 -17.89 -6.13 -7.56
C TRP A 64 -19.08 -5.31 -7.05
N MET A 65 -19.07 -4.00 -7.28
CA MET A 65 -20.16 -3.10 -6.89
C MET A 65 -21.49 -3.49 -7.55
N ASP A 66 -21.46 -3.88 -8.83
CA ASP A 66 -22.62 -4.39 -9.57
C ASP A 66 -23.18 -5.68 -8.96
N CYS A 67 -22.31 -6.63 -8.59
CA CYS A 67 -22.73 -7.85 -7.90
C CYS A 67 -23.36 -7.52 -6.54
N PHE A 68 -22.76 -6.60 -5.78
CA PHE A 68 -23.25 -6.22 -4.47
C PHE A 68 -24.60 -5.50 -4.53
N ARG A 69 -24.84 -4.68 -5.56
CA ARG A 69 -26.13 -4.02 -5.81
C ARG A 69 -27.30 -5.01 -5.96
N LYS A 70 -27.02 -6.22 -6.44
CA LYS A 70 -27.99 -7.30 -6.68
C LYS A 70 -28.03 -8.33 -5.53
N SER A 71 -27.28 -8.11 -4.46
CA SER A 71 -27.18 -9.06 -3.35
C SER A 71 -28.45 -9.12 -2.50
N GLU A 72 -28.72 -10.27 -1.88
CA GLU A 72 -29.78 -10.42 -0.87
C GLU A 72 -29.45 -9.75 0.47
N PHE A 73 -28.17 -9.46 0.73
CA PHE A 73 -27.71 -8.86 1.98
C PHE A 73 -27.74 -7.33 1.90
N GLN A 74 -28.43 -6.68 2.85
CA GLN A 74 -28.57 -5.22 2.88
C GLN A 74 -27.22 -4.51 2.90
N GLY A 75 -26.28 -4.94 3.76
CA GLY A 75 -24.97 -4.28 3.88
C GLY A 75 -24.14 -4.32 2.58
N LEU A 76 -24.30 -5.37 1.76
CA LEU A 76 -23.68 -5.44 0.43
C LEU A 76 -24.40 -4.52 -0.55
N ARG A 77 -25.74 -4.52 -0.58
CA ARG A 77 -26.49 -3.58 -1.44
C ARG A 77 -26.15 -2.12 -1.14
N ASP A 78 -26.07 -1.77 0.14
CA ASP A 78 -25.68 -0.44 0.59
C ASP A 78 -24.31 -0.06 0.05
N LEU A 79 -23.33 -0.97 0.13
CA LEU A 79 -22.00 -0.75 -0.45
C LEU A 79 -22.05 -0.60 -1.97
N GLY A 80 -22.74 -1.52 -2.68
CA GLY A 80 -22.86 -1.48 -4.14
C GLY A 80 -23.61 -0.24 -4.66
N GLY A 81 -24.48 0.35 -3.84
CA GLY A 81 -25.22 1.58 -4.14
C GLY A 81 -24.45 2.87 -3.81
N LYS A 82 -23.30 2.79 -3.12
CA LYS A 82 -22.46 3.97 -2.88
C LYS A 82 -21.88 4.48 -4.19
N SER A 83 -21.93 5.79 -4.38
CA SER A 83 -21.22 6.45 -5.45
C SER A 83 -19.74 6.54 -5.09
N PHE A 84 -18.90 6.04 -5.98
CA PHE A 84 -17.44 6.13 -5.87
C PHE A 84 -16.89 6.82 -7.10
N THR A 85 -15.89 7.67 -6.92
CA THR A 85 -15.10 8.25 -8.01
C THR A 85 -13.86 7.40 -8.27
N ALA A 86 -14.07 6.11 -8.58
CA ALA A 86 -13.01 5.11 -8.64
C ALA A 86 -11.86 5.49 -9.59
N GLU A 87 -12.15 6.14 -10.72
CA GLU A 87 -11.14 6.63 -11.67
C GLU A 87 -10.23 7.71 -11.06
N SER A 88 -10.82 8.64 -10.30
CA SER A 88 -10.10 9.68 -9.58
C SER A 88 -9.26 9.08 -8.46
N ASP A 89 -9.84 8.16 -7.69
CA ASP A 89 -9.15 7.45 -6.61
C ASP A 89 -7.96 6.64 -7.14
N ALA A 90 -8.13 5.97 -8.29
CA ALA A 90 -7.05 5.24 -8.93
C ALA A 90 -5.92 6.15 -9.41
N SER A 91 -6.27 7.31 -9.97
CA SER A 91 -5.29 8.29 -10.44
C SER A 91 -4.51 8.91 -9.27
N ALA A 92 -5.20 9.22 -8.17
CA ALA A 92 -4.56 9.71 -6.95
C ALA A 92 -3.64 8.64 -6.33
N TYR A 93 -4.10 7.40 -6.22
CA TYR A 93 -3.30 6.29 -5.71
C TYR A 93 -2.03 6.05 -6.53
N LEU A 94 -2.14 5.97 -7.87
CA LEU A 94 -0.99 5.78 -8.74
C LEU A 94 0.00 6.95 -8.66
N THR A 95 -0.50 8.18 -8.60
CA THR A 95 0.35 9.36 -8.42
C THR A 95 1.14 9.27 -7.13
N ASN A 96 0.48 8.92 -6.02
CA ASN A 96 1.14 8.75 -4.73
C ASN A 96 2.20 7.63 -4.78
N ASN A 97 1.89 6.48 -5.39
CA ASN A 97 2.86 5.39 -5.54
C ASN A 97 4.09 5.79 -6.36
N ILE A 98 3.91 6.51 -7.46
CA ILE A 98 5.02 7.02 -8.28
C ILE A 98 5.88 8.00 -7.47
N LEU A 99 5.24 8.91 -6.74
CA LEU A 99 5.96 9.88 -5.90
C LEU A 99 6.74 9.20 -4.78
N MET A 100 6.17 8.17 -4.14
CA MET A 100 6.86 7.41 -3.10
C MET A 100 8.03 6.61 -3.67
N SER A 101 7.87 5.96 -4.82
CA SER A 101 8.98 5.28 -5.51
C SER A 101 10.13 6.24 -5.79
N ARG A 102 9.84 7.41 -6.39
CA ARG A 102 10.87 8.42 -6.68
C ARG A 102 11.57 8.94 -5.42
N LYS A 103 10.85 9.09 -4.31
CA LYS A 103 11.45 9.50 -3.03
C LYS A 103 12.41 8.44 -2.50
N VAL A 104 12.05 7.16 -2.62
CA VAL A 104 12.92 6.05 -2.24
C VAL A 104 14.18 6.05 -3.12
N ASP A 105 14.04 6.18 -4.44
CA ASP A 105 15.17 6.22 -5.37
C ASP A 105 16.15 7.35 -5.02
N LEU A 106 15.63 8.55 -4.71
CA LEU A 106 16.45 9.69 -4.29
C LEU A 106 17.17 9.44 -2.96
N LEU A 107 16.53 8.77 -2.01
CA LEU A 107 17.15 8.42 -0.73
C LEU A 107 18.27 7.40 -0.91
N GLU A 108 18.11 6.44 -1.82
CA GLU A 108 19.15 5.46 -2.18
C GLU A 108 20.35 6.16 -2.82
N ILE A 109 20.13 7.04 -3.80
CA ILE A 109 21.20 7.84 -4.43
C ILE A 109 21.95 8.68 -3.37
N ASN A 110 21.22 9.35 -2.47
CA ASN A 110 21.84 10.17 -1.43
C ASN A 110 22.65 9.32 -0.44
N LYS A 111 22.18 8.12 -0.09
CA LYS A 111 22.91 7.18 0.76
C LYS A 111 24.22 6.74 0.11
N GLU A 112 24.20 6.42 -1.19
CA GLU A 112 25.40 6.05 -1.95
C GLU A 112 26.40 7.20 -2.06
N GLN A 113 25.92 8.43 -2.26
CA GLN A 113 26.77 9.63 -2.25
C GLN A 113 27.41 9.86 -0.87
N LEU A 114 26.65 9.74 0.21
CA LEU A 114 27.19 9.86 1.57
C LEU A 114 28.25 8.80 1.87
N ALA A 115 28.04 7.55 1.44
CA ALA A 115 29.01 6.48 1.61
C ALA A 115 30.32 6.78 0.84
N ARG A 116 30.22 7.26 -0.40
CA ARG A 116 31.39 7.67 -1.20
C ARG A 116 32.14 8.83 -0.56
N ASN A 117 31.41 9.89 -0.15
CA ASN A 117 32.02 11.06 0.50
C ASN A 117 32.74 10.67 1.81
N GLY A 118 32.17 9.74 2.59
CA GLY A 118 32.80 9.22 3.80
C GLY A 118 34.09 8.45 3.51
N HIS A 119 34.12 7.67 2.43
CA HIS A 119 35.33 6.97 1.99
C HIS A 119 36.41 7.94 1.52
N GLU A 120 36.05 8.92 0.68
CA GLU A 120 36.96 9.96 0.18
C GLU A 120 37.55 10.80 1.34
N MET A 121 36.73 11.17 2.32
CA MET A 121 37.19 11.91 3.50
C MET A 121 38.15 11.08 4.36
N THR A 122 37.89 9.78 4.51
CA THR A 122 38.79 8.86 5.23
C THR A 122 40.13 8.76 4.51
N GLU A 123 40.13 8.56 3.18
CA GLU A 123 41.37 8.54 2.40
C GLU A 123 42.16 9.84 2.48
N LEU A 124 41.48 10.99 2.47
CA LEU A 124 42.13 12.29 2.60
C LEU A 124 42.76 12.46 3.98
N LEU A 125 42.09 12.03 5.05
CA LEU A 125 42.64 12.06 6.40
C LEU A 125 43.87 11.15 6.55
N ASP A 126 43.84 9.94 5.97
CA ASP A 126 44.99 9.03 5.96
C ASP A 126 46.19 9.61 5.19
N LYS A 127 45.95 10.29 4.07
CA LYS A 127 46.99 10.96 3.28
C LYS A 127 47.60 12.17 4.00
N VAL A 128 46.82 12.89 4.81
CA VAL A 128 47.30 14.03 5.61
C VAL A 128 48.05 13.57 6.87
N ALA A 129 47.75 12.38 7.41
CA ALA A 129 48.45 11.80 8.55
C ALA A 129 49.88 11.31 8.24
N LEU A 130 50.26 11.17 6.96
CA LEU A 130 51.62 10.85 6.50
C LEU A 130 52.17 11.97 5.60
N PRO A 131 52.60 13.14 6.13
CA PRO A 131 54.04 13.40 6.12
C PRO A 131 54.49 14.41 7.20
N THR A 132 55.04 13.96 8.32
CA THR A 132 55.96 14.80 9.13
C THR A 132 56.92 13.95 9.96
N MET A 133 57.75 13.15 9.28
CA MET A 133 58.96 12.58 9.87
C MET A 133 60.16 13.03 9.04
N THR A 134 60.32 14.34 8.86
CA THR A 134 61.60 14.92 8.41
C THR A 134 62.59 14.79 9.55
N SER A 135 63.64 14.01 9.32
CA SER A 135 64.76 13.76 10.22
C SER A 135 65.36 15.06 10.78
N PRO A 136 65.86 15.06 12.04
CA PRO A 136 66.47 16.26 12.62
C PRO A 136 67.81 16.59 11.95
N PRO A 137 68.18 17.88 11.85
CA PRO A 137 69.45 18.29 11.27
C PRO A 137 70.61 17.81 12.15
N GLN A 138 71.57 17.10 11.56
CA GLN A 138 72.85 16.81 12.21
C GLN A 138 73.60 18.13 12.44
N ALA A 139 73.83 18.47 13.70
CA ALA A 139 74.73 19.56 14.07
C ALA A 139 76.18 19.13 13.79
N LEU A 140 76.87 19.89 12.94
CA LEU A 140 78.31 19.82 12.75
C LEU A 140 79.00 20.40 14.01
N ALA A 141 79.85 19.58 14.64
CA ALA A 141 80.89 19.99 15.58
C ALA A 141 82.16 19.18 15.30
#